data_AF-A0A699HU49-F1
#
_entry.id   AF-A0A699HU49-F1
#
_cell.length_a   1.000
_cell.length_b   1.000
_cell.length_c   1.000
_cell.angle_alpha   90.00
_cell.angle_beta   90.00
_cell.angle_gamma   90.00
#
_symmetry.space_group_name_H-M   'P 1'
#
loop_
_entity.id
_entity.type
_entity.pdbx_description
1 polymer ?
#
loop_
_entity_poly.entity_id
_entity_poly.type
_entity_poly.pdbx_seq_one_letter_code
_entity_poly.pdbx_strand_id
1 'polypeptide(L)'
;MTILHNTPGTYDSKYKEVCDLLKKLFARHLKQYGHIRHTQVAKVKNTIPKLKWKTKENFHDYGIFTMLHMETFDSGPTSNLDFGLPVESQLQCDMLRRLRFKFATKILLHEINVHAGKMLELAKEFDKTDHVEKMAIIVDAFKKREERDCI
;
A
#
# COMPACT_ATOMS: atom_id res chain seq x y z
N MET A 1 16.18 -6.32 -1.43
CA MET A 1 14.73 -6.17 -1.15
C MET A 1 14.56 -5.07 -0.11
N THR A 2 13.62 -4.16 -0.30
CA THR A 2 13.33 -3.07 0.64
C THR A 2 12.19 -3.51 1.55
N ILE A 3 12.37 -3.34 2.86
CA ILE A 3 11.36 -3.71 3.85
C ILE A 3 10.88 -2.41 4.52
N LEU A 4 9.63 -2.03 4.27
CA LEU A 4 8.99 -0.92 4.96
C LEU A 4 8.60 -1.41 6.36
N HIS A 5 9.43 -1.12 7.36
CA HIS A 5 9.23 -1.58 8.73
C HIS A 5 9.18 -0.44 9.73
N ASN A 6 8.25 -0.56 10.67
CA ASN A 6 7.87 0.47 11.62
C ASN A 6 8.17 0.12 13.10
N THR A 7 8.54 -1.13 13.41
CA THR A 7 8.82 -1.55 14.80
C THR A 7 10.32 -1.63 15.12
N PRO A 8 10.73 -1.56 16.40
CA PRO A 8 12.13 -1.74 16.79
C PRO A 8 12.65 -3.13 16.44
N GLY A 9 13.91 -3.25 16.00
CA GLY A 9 14.55 -4.52 15.68
C GLY A 9 15.52 -4.40 14.51
N THR A 10 16.48 -5.31 14.42
CA THR A 10 17.39 -5.39 13.27
C THR A 10 16.77 -6.23 12.17
N TYR A 11 17.24 -6.06 10.94
CA TYR A 11 16.88 -6.95 9.83
C TYR A 11 17.14 -8.41 10.20
N ASP A 12 18.29 -8.68 10.83
CA ASP A 12 18.73 -10.03 11.15
C ASP A 12 17.81 -10.76 12.13
N SER A 13 17.28 -10.05 13.14
CA SER A 13 16.44 -10.68 14.16
C SER A 13 15.00 -10.92 13.72
N LYS A 14 14.48 -10.17 12.74
CA LYS A 14 13.05 -10.24 12.36
C LYS A 14 12.78 -10.77 10.96
N TYR A 15 13.68 -10.52 10.02
CA TYR A 15 13.38 -10.67 8.60
C TYR A 15 14.30 -11.61 7.85
N LYS A 16 15.47 -11.91 8.41
CA LYS A 16 16.51 -12.63 7.69
C LYS A 16 16.03 -13.97 7.14
N GLU A 17 15.45 -14.82 7.97
CA GLU A 17 15.02 -16.15 7.56
C GLU A 17 13.98 -16.09 6.43
N VAL A 18 12.89 -15.35 6.66
CA VAL A 18 11.78 -15.23 5.71
C VAL A 18 12.23 -14.56 4.41
N CYS A 19 12.98 -13.46 4.48
CA CYS A 19 13.45 -12.75 3.30
C CYS A 19 14.52 -13.54 2.53
N ASP A 20 15.39 -14.27 3.21
CA ASP A 20 16.37 -15.15 2.55
C ASP A 20 15.67 -16.30 1.82
N LEU A 21 14.65 -16.91 2.44
CA LEU A 21 13.81 -17.93 1.81
C LEU A 21 13.08 -17.36 0.59
N LEU A 22 12.41 -16.21 0.73
CA LEU A 22 11.68 -15.56 -0.36
C LEU A 22 12.60 -15.23 -1.55
N LYS A 23 13.77 -14.64 -1.29
CA LYS A 23 14.76 -14.37 -2.35
C LYS A 23 15.19 -15.65 -3.06
N LYS A 24 15.45 -16.73 -2.32
CA LYS A 24 15.87 -18.02 -2.87
C LYS A 24 14.78 -18.62 -3.77
N LEU A 25 13.53 -18.62 -3.31
CA LEU A 25 12.40 -19.12 -4.08
C LEU A 25 12.15 -18.28 -5.32
N PHE A 26 12.19 -16.95 -5.21
CA PHE A 26 12.00 -16.05 -6.35
C PHE A 26 13.13 -16.18 -7.38
N ALA A 27 14.40 -16.26 -6.95
CA ALA A 27 15.52 -16.51 -7.85
C ALA A 27 15.40 -17.87 -8.56
N ARG A 28 14.95 -18.93 -7.87
CA ARG A 28 14.70 -20.24 -8.48
C ARG A 28 13.60 -20.17 -9.53
N HIS A 29 12.51 -19.46 -9.23
CA HIS A 29 11.42 -19.22 -10.17
C HIS A 29 11.96 -18.50 -11.42
N LEU A 30 12.68 -17.39 -11.27
CA LEU A 30 13.27 -16.67 -12.41
C LEU A 30 14.21 -17.55 -13.24
N LYS A 31 15.02 -18.41 -12.60
CA LYS A 31 15.89 -19.37 -13.30
C LYS A 31 15.09 -20.36 -14.14
N GLN A 32 13.97 -20.87 -13.62
CA GLN A 32 13.11 -21.82 -14.31
C GLN A 32 12.53 -21.23 -15.61
N TYR A 33 12.25 -19.92 -15.63
CA TYR A 33 11.79 -19.19 -16.81
C TYR A 33 12.94 -18.62 -17.67
N GLY A 34 14.21 -18.98 -17.40
CA GLY A 34 15.36 -18.52 -18.19
C GLY A 34 15.70 -17.03 -18.00
N HIS A 35 15.21 -16.37 -16.95
CA HIS A 35 15.39 -14.93 -16.77
C HIS A 35 16.83 -14.57 -16.34
N ILE A 36 17.51 -13.71 -17.12
CA ILE A 36 18.93 -13.38 -16.97
C ILE A 36 19.35 -12.82 -15.60
N ARG A 37 18.41 -12.20 -14.86
CA ARG A 37 18.69 -11.58 -13.56
C ARG A 37 18.55 -12.51 -12.36
N HIS A 38 18.30 -13.82 -12.55
CA HIS A 38 18.10 -14.74 -11.43
C HIS A 38 19.29 -14.76 -10.44
N THR A 39 20.52 -14.63 -10.94
CA THR A 39 21.74 -14.56 -10.12
C THR A 39 21.83 -13.26 -9.32
N GLN A 40 21.41 -12.14 -9.90
CA GLN A 40 21.41 -10.83 -9.24
C GLN A 40 20.40 -10.80 -8.10
N VAL A 41 19.20 -11.34 -8.33
CA VAL A 41 18.15 -11.45 -7.30
C VAL A 41 18.60 -12.30 -6.12
N ALA A 42 19.30 -13.42 -6.35
CA ALA A 42 19.83 -14.26 -5.28
C ALA A 42 20.87 -13.54 -4.41
N LYS A 43 21.59 -12.56 -4.98
CA LYS A 43 22.66 -11.81 -4.30
C LYS A 43 22.20 -10.46 -3.74
N VAL A 44 20.93 -10.08 -3.94
CA VAL A 44 20.47 -8.76 -3.51
C VAL A 44 20.61 -8.60 -2.00
N LYS A 45 21.25 -7.51 -1.58
CA LYS A 45 21.32 -7.15 -0.17
C LYS A 45 19.95 -6.66 0.29
N ASN A 46 19.55 -7.08 1.47
CA ASN A 46 18.31 -6.60 2.08
C ASN A 46 18.60 -5.40 2.96
N THR A 47 17.69 -4.43 2.91
CA THR A 47 17.86 -3.15 3.58
C THR A 47 16.53 -2.72 4.19
N ILE A 48 16.59 -2.32 5.45
CA ILE A 48 15.51 -1.56 6.09
C ILE A 48 15.89 -0.08 5.93
N PRO A 49 15.22 0.68 5.06
CA PRO A 49 15.51 2.10 4.90
C PRO A 49 15.16 2.86 6.18
N LYS A 50 15.92 3.91 6.48
CA LYS A 50 15.57 4.87 7.53
C LYS A 50 14.54 5.85 6.97
N LEU A 51 13.27 5.57 7.21
CA LEU A 51 12.16 6.38 6.71
C LEU A 51 11.85 7.51 7.70
N LYS A 52 11.82 8.75 7.21
CA LYS A 52 11.46 9.94 8.03
C LYS A 52 10.00 9.89 8.50
N TRP A 53 9.13 9.32 7.67
CA TRP A 53 7.68 9.22 7.86
C TRP A 53 7.25 7.90 8.51
N LYS A 54 8.17 7.11 9.07
CA LYS A 54 7.82 5.87 9.78
C LYS A 54 6.78 6.14 10.88
N THR A 55 5.85 5.21 11.04
CA THR A 55 4.81 5.27 12.08
C THR A 55 5.14 4.31 13.20
N LYS A 56 4.64 4.54 14.40
CA LYS A 56 4.71 3.62 15.54
C LYS A 56 3.35 3.06 15.90
N GLU A 57 2.28 3.83 15.69
CA GLU A 57 0.92 3.51 16.13
C GLU A 57 -0.01 3.21 14.96
N ASN A 58 0.35 3.64 13.75
CA ASN A 58 -0.44 3.34 12.56
C ASN A 58 -0.14 1.94 12.00
N PHE A 59 -0.99 0.98 12.38
CA PHE A 59 -0.95 -0.40 11.88
C PHE A 59 -1.93 -0.68 10.73
N HIS A 60 -2.77 0.28 10.35
CA HIS A 60 -3.84 0.08 9.36
C HIS A 60 -3.42 0.49 7.94
N ASP A 61 -2.39 1.34 7.80
CA ASP A 61 -1.98 1.93 6.52
C ASP A 61 -0.80 1.24 5.82
N TYR A 62 -0.39 0.05 6.24
CA TYR A 62 0.69 -0.69 5.56
C TYR A 62 0.46 -0.85 4.06
N GLY A 63 -0.79 -1.11 3.64
CA GLY A 63 -1.16 -1.18 2.23
C GLY A 63 -0.99 0.14 1.50
N ILE A 64 -1.32 1.27 2.15
CA ILE A 64 -1.17 2.61 1.57
C ILE A 64 0.31 2.96 1.38
N PHE A 65 1.16 2.69 2.37
CA PHE A 65 2.61 2.87 2.24
C PHE A 65 3.20 2.00 1.13
N THR A 66 2.71 0.77 0.99
CA THR A 66 3.16 -0.16 -0.07
C THR A 66 2.74 0.34 -1.45
N MET A 67 1.49 0.76 -1.64
CA MET A 67 1.01 1.31 -2.91
C MET A 67 1.71 2.62 -3.28
N LEU A 68 1.93 3.50 -2.31
CA LEU A 68 2.69 4.73 -2.52
C LEU A 68 4.13 4.44 -2.94
N HIS A 69 4.78 3.46 -2.29
CA HIS A 69 6.11 3.02 -2.68
C HIS A 69 6.14 2.50 -4.11
N MET A 70 5.17 1.68 -4.51
CA MET A 70 5.10 1.16 -5.89
C MET A 70 4.81 2.26 -6.91
N GLU A 71 3.96 3.24 -6.58
CA GLU A 71 3.63 4.36 -7.48
C GLU A 71 4.82 5.31 -7.71
N THR A 72 5.67 5.49 -6.70
CA THR A 72 6.77 6.45 -6.71
C THR A 72 8.15 5.80 -6.87
N PHE A 73 8.18 4.50 -7.16
CA PHE A 73 9.43 3.76 -7.31
C PHE A 73 10.18 4.22 -8.56
N ASP A 74 11.26 4.97 -8.38
CA ASP A 74 12.07 5.56 -9.46
C ASP A 74 13.31 4.72 -9.82
N SER A 75 13.44 3.51 -9.28
CA SER A 75 14.64 2.65 -9.38
C SER A 75 15.94 3.24 -8.80
N GLY A 76 15.87 4.41 -8.17
CA GLY A 76 16.98 5.13 -7.55
C GLY A 76 17.39 4.57 -6.18
N PRO A 77 18.40 5.18 -5.53
CA PRO A 77 18.90 4.73 -4.24
C PRO A 77 17.81 4.75 -3.15
N THR A 78 17.70 3.67 -2.38
CA THR A 78 16.74 3.54 -1.26
C THR A 78 16.95 4.58 -0.14
N SER A 79 18.06 5.31 -0.14
CA SER A 79 18.35 6.38 0.82
C SER A 79 17.47 7.62 0.63
N ASN A 80 16.81 7.76 -0.54
CA ASN A 80 16.00 8.92 -0.90
C ASN A 80 14.50 8.59 -0.96
N LEU A 81 14.03 7.57 -0.21
CA LEU A 81 12.61 7.21 -0.09
C LEU A 81 11.84 8.29 0.70
N ASP A 82 11.62 9.42 0.05
CA ASP A 82 10.81 10.54 0.52
C ASP A 82 9.59 10.70 -0.40
N PHE A 83 8.42 10.39 0.16
CA PHE A 83 7.15 10.51 -0.56
C PHE A 83 6.42 11.82 -0.24
N GLY A 84 7.11 12.78 0.40
CA GLY A 84 6.50 14.01 0.88
C GLY A 84 5.58 13.81 2.08
N LEU A 85 5.65 12.65 2.74
CA LEU A 85 4.89 12.40 3.97
C LEU A 85 5.62 13.04 5.17
N PRO A 86 4.90 13.79 6.03
CA PRO A 86 5.47 14.30 7.26
C PRO A 86 5.73 13.15 8.26
N VAL A 87 6.37 13.48 9.39
CA VAL A 87 6.45 12.57 10.54
C VAL A 87 5.04 12.22 11.05
N GLU A 88 4.92 11.09 11.74
CA GLU A 88 3.65 10.63 12.34
C GLU A 88 2.99 11.77 13.15
N SER A 89 1.83 12.20 12.67
CA SER A 89 1.09 13.38 13.13
C SER A 89 -0.31 13.39 12.54
N GLN A 90 -1.20 14.26 13.03
CA GLN A 90 -2.54 14.43 12.44
C GLN A 90 -2.47 14.80 10.95
N LEU A 91 -1.51 15.63 10.56
CA LEU A 91 -1.30 15.97 9.15
C LEU A 91 -0.96 14.72 8.32
N GLN A 92 -0.11 13.82 8.84
CA GLN A 92 0.17 12.55 8.18
C GLN A 92 -1.09 11.69 8.06
N CYS A 93 -1.90 11.60 9.12
CA CYS A 93 -3.17 10.87 9.11
C CYS A 93 -4.13 11.38 8.03
N ASP A 94 -4.25 12.70 7.90
CA ASP A 94 -5.12 13.32 6.89
C ASP A 94 -4.59 13.08 5.46
N MET A 95 -3.27 13.13 5.26
CA MET A 95 -2.64 12.79 3.99
C MET A 95 -2.84 11.31 3.63
N LEU A 96 -2.68 10.40 4.59
CA LEU A 96 -2.93 8.97 4.39
C LEU A 96 -4.40 8.71 4.05
N ARG A 97 -5.34 9.41 4.71
CA ARG A 97 -6.77 9.36 4.38
C ARG A 97 -7.03 9.77 2.92
N ARG A 98 -6.40 10.86 2.45
CA ARG A 98 -6.50 11.28 1.03
C ARG A 98 -5.90 10.25 0.08
N LEU A 99 -4.77 9.62 0.45
CA LEU A 99 -4.17 8.55 -0.33
C LEU A 99 -5.05 7.30 -0.41
N ARG A 100 -5.77 6.94 0.67
CA ARG A 100 -6.78 5.86 0.63
C ARG A 100 -7.82 6.13 -0.45
N PHE A 101 -8.38 7.35 -0.49
CA PHE A 101 -9.34 7.72 -1.52
C PHE A 101 -8.73 7.72 -2.92
N LYS A 102 -7.52 8.27 -3.08
CA LYS A 102 -6.80 8.27 -4.37
C LYS A 102 -6.61 6.85 -4.91
N PHE A 103 -6.07 5.95 -4.08
CA PHE A 103 -5.81 4.57 -4.51
C PHE A 103 -7.10 3.77 -4.72
N ALA A 104 -8.09 3.91 -3.84
CA ALA A 104 -9.40 3.27 -4.03
C ALA A 104 -10.05 3.71 -5.35
N THR A 105 -10.04 5.01 -5.66
CA THR A 105 -10.58 5.55 -6.91
C THR A 105 -9.83 4.99 -8.12
N LYS A 106 -8.49 4.98 -8.06
CA LYS A 106 -7.66 4.41 -9.14
C LYS A 106 -7.99 2.94 -9.39
N ILE A 107 -8.17 2.13 -8.34
CA ILE A 107 -8.51 0.71 -8.45
C ILE A 107 -9.92 0.53 -9.00
N LEU A 108 -10.90 1.24 -8.44
CA LEU A 108 -12.30 1.13 -8.84
C LEU A 108 -12.54 1.53 -10.29
N LEU A 109 -11.80 2.53 -10.78
CA LEU A 109 -11.93 3.05 -12.14
C LEU A 109 -10.87 2.52 -13.12
N HIS A 110 -10.03 1.58 -12.70
CA HIS A 110 -9.00 1.01 -13.58
C HIS A 110 -9.63 0.21 -14.73
N GLU A 111 -9.04 0.25 -15.91
CA GLU A 111 -9.55 -0.47 -17.11
C GLU A 111 -9.65 -1.99 -16.92
N ILE A 112 -8.77 -2.56 -16.09
CA ILE A 112 -8.76 -4.00 -15.74
C ILE A 112 -9.97 -4.36 -14.85
N ASN A 113 -10.50 -3.41 -14.09
CA ASN A 113 -11.68 -3.68 -13.28
C ASN A 113 -12.90 -3.79 -14.20
N VAL A 114 -13.41 -5.00 -14.37
CA VAL A 114 -14.61 -5.30 -15.18
C VAL A 114 -15.85 -4.52 -14.75
N HIS A 115 -15.86 -3.98 -13.53
CA HIS A 115 -16.93 -3.15 -13.00
C HIS A 115 -16.66 -1.64 -13.06
N ALA A 116 -15.56 -1.19 -13.66
CA ALA A 116 -15.18 0.23 -13.67
C ALA A 116 -16.29 1.14 -14.24
N GLY A 117 -16.92 0.73 -15.34
CA GLY A 117 -18.05 1.46 -15.92
C GLY A 117 -19.23 1.60 -14.96
N LYS A 118 -19.62 0.50 -14.29
CA LYS A 118 -20.69 0.53 -13.28
C LYS A 118 -20.33 1.41 -12.09
N MET A 119 -19.09 1.35 -11.61
CA MET A 119 -18.62 2.18 -10.50
C MET A 119 -18.66 3.66 -10.86
N LEU A 120 -18.30 4.02 -12.10
CA LEU A 120 -18.37 5.40 -12.58
C LEU A 120 -19.81 5.90 -12.66
N GLU A 121 -20.75 5.09 -13.17
CA GLU A 121 -22.17 5.48 -13.23
C GLU A 121 -22.77 5.65 -11.83
N LEU A 122 -22.51 4.72 -10.90
CA LEU A 122 -22.95 4.87 -9.51
C LEU A 122 -22.38 6.13 -8.85
N ALA A 123 -21.11 6.47 -9.13
CA ALA A 123 -20.51 7.71 -8.61
C ALA A 123 -21.21 8.96 -9.17
N LYS A 124 -21.56 8.98 -10.46
CA LYS A 124 -22.31 10.09 -11.08
C LYS A 124 -23.74 10.20 -10.53
N GLU A 125 -24.40 9.08 -10.28
CA GLU A 125 -25.73 9.05 -9.66
C GLU A 125 -25.66 9.60 -8.24
N PHE A 126 -24.72 9.08 -7.44
CA PHE A 126 -24.49 9.56 -6.08
C PHE A 126 -24.18 11.06 -6.04
N ASP A 127 -23.43 11.60 -7.00
CA ASP A 127 -23.10 13.02 -7.03
C ASP A 127 -24.33 13.93 -7.25
N LYS A 128 -25.37 13.43 -7.94
CA LYS A 128 -26.63 14.18 -8.17
C LYS A 128 -27.53 14.23 -6.93
N THR A 129 -27.32 13.32 -5.98
CA THR A 129 -28.09 13.23 -4.73
C THR A 129 -27.87 14.46 -3.85
N ASP A 130 -28.89 14.89 -3.10
CA ASP A 130 -28.76 16.02 -2.18
C ASP A 130 -27.89 15.68 -0.96
N HIS A 131 -27.44 16.70 -0.24
CA HIS A 131 -26.52 16.53 0.87
C HIS A 131 -27.07 15.66 2.00
N VAL A 132 -28.38 15.76 2.31
CA VAL A 132 -29.00 15.02 3.41
C VAL A 132 -29.06 13.54 3.06
N GLU A 133 -29.50 13.21 1.84
CA GLU A 133 -29.55 11.82 1.38
C GLU A 133 -28.15 11.21 1.21
N LYS A 134 -27.16 11.97 0.71
CA LYS A 134 -25.75 11.53 0.69
C LYS A 134 -25.26 11.15 2.09
N MET A 135 -25.55 11.95 3.10
CA MET A 135 -25.15 11.65 4.48
C MET A 135 -25.85 10.40 5.01
N ALA A 136 -27.12 10.21 4.72
CA ALA A 136 -27.86 9.02 5.13
C ALA A 136 -27.25 7.73 4.53
N ILE A 137 -26.94 7.75 3.23
CA ILE A 137 -26.27 6.64 2.53
C ILE A 137 -24.91 6.32 3.17
N ILE A 138 -24.11 7.35 3.46
CA ILE A 138 -22.79 7.18 4.08
C ILE A 138 -22.92 6.55 5.48
N VAL A 139 -23.84 7.04 6.31
CA VAL A 139 -24.06 6.52 7.68
C VAL A 139 -24.52 5.06 7.64
N ASP A 140 -25.45 4.72 6.75
CA ASP A 140 -25.90 3.34 6.56
C ASP A 140 -24.75 2.42 6.11
N ALA A 141 -23.90 2.89 5.20
CA ALA A 141 -22.73 2.14 4.75
C ALA A 141 -21.71 1.90 5.88
N PHE A 142 -21.51 2.86 6.79
CA PHE A 142 -20.67 2.67 7.97
C PHE A 142 -21.22 1.61 8.92
N LYS A 143 -22.53 1.65 9.23
CA LYS A 143 -23.18 0.64 10.09
C LYS A 143 -23.03 -0.77 9.52
N LYS A 144 -23.35 -0.96 8.24
CA LYS A 144 -23.19 -2.25 7.54
C LYS A 144 -21.76 -2.75 7.52
N ARG A 145 -20.78 -1.84 7.54
CA ARG A 145 -19.37 -2.22 7.64
C ARG A 145 -19.04 -2.73 9.04
N GLU A 146 -19.46 -2.02 10.09
CA GLU A 146 -19.24 -2.45 11.46
C GLU A 146 -19.86 -3.83 11.72
N GLU A 147 -21.09 -4.06 11.26
CA GLU A 147 -21.77 -5.36 11.35
C GLU A 147 -20.97 -6.50 10.70
N ARG A 148 -20.35 -6.25 9.54
CA ARG A 148 -19.52 -7.24 8.84
C ARG A 148 -18.17 -7.47 9.53
N ASP A 149 -17.55 -6.41 10.03
CA ASP A 149 -16.21 -6.46 10.63
C ASP A 149 -16.26 -7.02 12.08
N CYS A 150 -17.46 -7.15 12.68
CA CYS A 150 -17.70 -7.75 14.00
C CYS A 150 -17.90 -9.28 14.01
N ILE A 151 -17.85 -9.96 12.86
CA ILE A 151 -17.92 -11.43 12.72
C ILE A 151 -16.51 -11.99 12.49
#